data_AF-C8X5K1-F1
#
_entry.id   AF-C8X5K1-F1
#
_cell.length_a   1.000
_cell.length_b   1.000
_cell.length_c   1.000
_cell.angle_alpha   90.00
_cell.angle_beta   90.00
_cell.angle_gamma   90.00
#
_symmetry.space_group_name_H-M   'P 1'
#
loop_
_entity.id
_entity.type
_entity.pdbx_description
1 polymer ?
#
loop_
_entity_poly.entity_id
_entity_poly.type
_entity_poly.pdbx_seq_one_letter_code
_entity_poly.pdbx_strand_id
1 'polypeptide(L)' 'MQFDVTFFLTALGLAFILEGLPYFIWAERMPTVLALLAEQPSGRLRRYGFFALLAGLALIAFGRSLV' A
#
# COMPACT_ATOMS: atom_id res chain seq x y z
N MET A 1 -14.62 -10.27 -19.41
CA MET A 1 -13.40 -9.91 -18.64
C MET A 1 -12.63 -11.20 -18.41
N GLN A 2 -11.60 -11.48 -19.22
CA GLN A 2 -10.66 -12.57 -18.89
C GLN A 2 -9.75 -12.05 -17.79
N PHE A 3 -9.73 -12.72 -16.64
CA PHE A 3 -8.86 -12.36 -15.55
C PHE A 3 -7.46 -12.85 -15.86
N ASP A 4 -6.53 -11.93 -16.10
CA ASP A 4 -5.12 -12.28 -16.29
C ASP A 4 -4.48 -12.54 -14.93
N VAL A 5 -4.37 -13.83 -14.58
CA VAL A 5 -3.77 -14.29 -13.32
C VAL A 5 -2.30 -13.88 -13.23
N THR A 6 -1.57 -13.86 -14.36
CA THR A 6 -0.16 -13.47 -14.39
C THR A 6 -0.02 -12.01 -14.03
N PHE A 7 -0.83 -11.13 -14.66
CA PHE A 7 -0.82 -9.71 -14.35
C PHE A 7 -1.17 -9.44 -12.89
N PHE A 8 -2.17 -10.14 -12.35
CA PHE A 8 -2.55 -10.02 -10.95
C PHE A 8 -1.42 -10.46 -10.00
N LEU A 9 -0.80 -11.62 -10.25
CA LEU A 9 0.31 -12.13 -9.42
C LEU A 9 1.53 -11.20 -9.47
N THR A 10 1.86 -10.64 -10.63
CA THR A 10 2.95 -9.66 -10.77
C THR A 10 2.65 -8.39 -9.98
N ALA A 11 1.45 -7.83 -10.11
CA ALA A 11 1.05 -6.64 -9.36
C ALA A 11 1.05 -6.90 -7.84
N LEU A 12 0.56 -8.06 -7.41
CA LEU A 12 0.57 -8.48 -6.01
C LEU A 12 2.00 -8.66 -5.48
N GLY A 13 2.89 -9.27 -6.26
CA GLY A 13 4.30 -9.42 -5.90
C GLY A 13 5.01 -8.08 -5.75
N LEU A 14 4.76 -7.13 -6.67
CA LEU A 14 5.27 -5.77 -6.56
C LEU A 14 4.75 -5.06 -5.30
N ALA A 15 3.48 -5.25 -4.95
CA ALA A 15 2.91 -4.68 -3.72
C ALA A 15 3.66 -5.20 -2.47
N PHE A 16 3.95 -6.50 -2.40
CA PHE A 16 4.74 -7.06 -1.28
C PHE A 16 6.17 -6.53 -1.23
N ILE A 17 6.84 -6.34 -2.37
CA ILE A 17 8.19 -5.77 -2.40
C ILE A 17 8.16 -4.32 -1.89
N LEU A 18 7.20 -3.53 -2.38
CA LEU A 18 7.05 -2.12 -1.98
C LEU A 18 6.69 -1.97 -0.51
N GLU A 19 5.83 -2.86 0.01
CA GLU A 19 5.46 -2.85 1.42
C GLU A 19 6.62 -3.35 2.32
N GLY A 20 7.34 -4.38 1.88
CA GLY A 20 8.48 -4.97 2.60
C GLY A 20 9.73 -4.08 2.64
N LEU A 21 9.92 -3.19 1.67
CA LEU A 21 11.05 -2.25 1.59
C LEU A 21 11.18 -1.37 2.85
N PRO A 22 10.13 -0.66 3.30
CA PRO A 22 10.14 0.05 4.57
C PRO A 22 10.51 -0.83 5.77
N TYR A 23 9.99 -2.07 5.83
CA TYR A 23 10.33 -3.00 6.90
C TYR A 23 11.79 -3.44 6.87
N PHE A 24 12.39 -3.55 5.69
CA PHE A 24 13.79 -3.95 5.55
C PHE A 24 14.76 -2.79 5.80
N ILE A 25 14.52 -1.62 5.21
CA ILE A 25 15.41 -0.45 5.32
C ILE A 25 15.29 0.23 6.69
N TRP A 26 14.07 0.32 7.23
CA TRP A 26 13.77 1.01 8.50
C TRP A 26 13.28 0.06 9.60
N ALA A 27 13.78 -1.18 9.62
CA ALA A 27 13.41 -2.22 10.58
C ALA A 27 13.40 -1.72 12.04
N GLU A 28 14.39 -0.90 12.42
CA GLU A 28 14.55 -0.35 13.77
C GLU A 28 13.44 0.64 14.17
N ARG A 29 12.83 1.34 13.19
CA ARG A 29 11.80 2.37 13.43
C ARG A 29 10.38 1.82 13.30
N MET A 30 10.20 0.72 12.59
CA MET A 30 8.89 0.12 12.34
C MET A 30 8.09 -0.22 13.60
N PRO A 31 8.67 -0.80 14.67
CA PRO A 31 7.91 -1.09 15.88
C PRO A 31 7.26 0.16 16.49
N THR A 32 7.98 1.29 16.51
CA THR A 32 7.46 2.57 17.00
C THR A 32 6.35 3.11 16.10
N VAL A 33 6.51 3.02 14.78
CA VAL A 33 5.50 3.47 13.81
C VAL A 33 4.21 2.63 13.93
N LEU A 34 4.35 1.31 14.06
CA LEU A 34 3.23 0.40 14.24
C LEU A 34 2.50 0.64 15.56
N ALA A 35 3.23 0.86 16.65
CA ALA A 35 2.63 1.22 17.94
C ALA A 35 1.84 2.54 17.85
N LEU A 36 2.44 3.56 17.21
CA LEU A 36 1.78 4.84 16.95
C LEU A 36 0.48 4.68 16.14
N LEU A 37 0.47 3.78 15.15
CA LEU A 37 -0.72 3.45 14.38
C LEU A 37 -1.76 2.71 15.23
N ALA A 38 -1.35 1.73 16.03
CA ALA A 38 -2.24 0.94 16.87
C ALA A 38 -2.95 1.78 17.94
N GLU A 39 -2.30 2.84 18.44
CA GLU A 39 -2.88 3.77 19.41
C GLU A 39 -3.89 4.77 18.80
N GLN A 40 -3.98 4.86 17.47
CA GLN A 40 -4.94 5.77 16.84
C GLN A 40 -6.38 5.21 16.96
N PRO A 41 -7.38 6.07 17.21
CA PRO A 41 -8.77 5.67 17.19
C PRO A 41 -9.19 5.21 15.78
N SER A 42 -10.15 4.29 15.73
CA SER A 42 -10.66 3.67 14.50
C SER A 42 -11.05 4.68 13.40
N GLY A 43 -11.57 5.85 13.77
CA GLY A 43 -11.90 6.93 12.83
C GLY A 43 -10.69 7.57 12.14
N ARG A 44 -9.51 7.62 12.80
CA ARG A 44 -8.25 8.07 12.19
C ARG A 44 -7.67 6.98 11.27
N LEU A 45 -7.68 5.73 11.72
CA LEU A 45 -7.26 4.58 10.89
C LEU A 45 -8.03 4.50 9.56
N ARG A 46 -9.36 4.67 9.62
CA ARG A 46 -10.21 4.68 8.42
C ARG A 46 -9.83 5.79 7.45
N ARG A 47 -9.47 6.98 7.93
CA ARG A 47 -9.00 8.07 7.08
C ARG A 47 -7.66 7.74 6.42
N TYR A 48 -6.70 7.18 7.16
CA TYR A 48 -5.44 6.73 6.58
C TYR A 48 -5.65 5.68 5.48
N GLY A 49 -6.50 4.68 5.75
CA GLY A 49 -6.88 3.68 4.74
C GLY A 49 -7.57 4.30 3.53
N PHE A 50 -8.49 5.25 3.74
CA PHE A 50 -9.16 5.95 2.65
C PHE A 50 -8.19 6.75 1.77
N PHE A 51 -7.26 7.49 2.38
CA PHE A 51 -6.22 8.20 1.63
C PHE A 51 -5.28 7.24 0.89
N ALA A 52 -4.91 6.10 1.49
CA ALA A 52 -4.12 5.08 0.83
C ALA A 52 -4.85 4.48 -0.39
N LEU A 53 -6.16 4.21 -0.27
CA LEU A 53 -7.00 3.76 -1.39
C LEU A 53 -7.08 4.81 -2.50
N LEU A 54 -7.28 6.09 -2.15
CA LEU A 54 -7.31 7.18 -3.13
C LEU A 54 -5.96 7.36 -3.83
N ALA A 55 -4.85 7.28 -3.09
CA ALA A 55 -3.51 7.36 -3.66
C ALA A 55 -3.25 6.18 -4.62
N GLY A 56 -3.64 4.96 -4.24
CA GLY A 56 -3.55 3.79 -5.10
C GLY A 56 -4.38 3.95 -6.38
N LEU A 57 -5.62 4.45 -6.27
CA LEU A 57 -6.47 4.74 -7.41
C LEU A 57 -5.85 5.80 -8.33
N ALA A 58 -5.30 6.87 -7.76
CA ALA A 58 -4.63 7.93 -8.52
C ALA A 58 -3.39 7.42 -9.26
N LEU A 59 -2.56 6.57 -8.62
CA LEU A 59 -1.40 5.94 -9.25
C LEU A 59 -1.81 5.03 -10.41
N ILE A 60 -2.88 4.23 -10.25
CA ILE A 60 -3.40 3.39 -11.33
C ILE A 60 -3.90 4.25 -12.48
N ALA A 61 -4.68 5.31 -12.21
CA ALA A 61 -5.19 6.22 -13.23
C ALA A 61 -4.06 6.91 -13.98
N PHE A 62 -3.03 7.39 -13.26
CA PHE A 62 -1.86 8.02 -13.85
C PHE A 62 -1.05 7.04 -14.71
N GLY A 63 -0.76 5.83 -14.20
CA GLY A 63 -0.06 4.80 -14.96
C GLY A 63 -0.80 4.38 -16.23
N ARG A 64 -2.14 4.31 -16.18
CA ARG A 64 -2.97 4.05 -17.37
C ARG A 64 -3.06 5.23 -18.35
N SER A 65 -2.79 6.45 -17.92
CA SER A 65 -2.78 7.63 -18.81
C SER A 65 -1.46 7.82 -19.55
N LEU A 66 -0.38 7.18 -19.08
CA LEU A 66 0.95 7.24 -19.70
C LEU A 66 1.15 6.21 -20.82
N VAL A 67 0.26 5.22 -20.92
CA VAL A 67 0.26 4.13 -21.92
C VAL A 67 -0.88 4.36 -22.89
#